data_AF-A0A7C5EX93-F1
#
_entry.id   AF-A0A7C5EX93-F1
#
_cell.length_a   1.000
_cell.length_b   1.000
_cell.length_c   1.000
_cell.angle_alpha   90.00
_cell.angle_beta   90.00
_cell.angle_gamma   90.00
#
_symmetry.space_group_name_H-M   'P 1'
#
loop_
_entity.id
_entity.type
_entity.pdbx_description
1 polymer ?
#
loop_
_entity_poly.entity_id
_entity_poly.type
_entity_poly.pdbx_seq_one_letter_code
_entity_poly.pdbx_strand_id
1 'polypeptide(L)'
;MCTRGTSSCAMAKSGTIASSSRDEALSAPDTARRETDEMKGKKILWVLGWAAGLAGAYWAARAFRAAKATCPPFRKRTYRNSRELIADFADFWEHPEYLRALRTNPLLQPPLTTEMMLAVTGANGCRYCTAAHTQLAARQGFNQEVIESLLAGRVEHVTAEHAPAVFFARQYAELQGAPDSDLVKRLVEQYGEANARDIINYVRLVMLANLVGNTFDAFLSRLLGKPNPETTWRDELAILSIFGLGIVPLAPILAARAFWPRALAE
;
A
#
# COMPACT_ATOMS: atom_id res chain seq x y z
N MET A 1 52.41 37.37 5.38
CA MET A 1 53.75 36.87 5.73
C MET A 1 54.26 36.11 4.52
N CYS A 2 55.26 36.63 3.78
CA CYS A 2 56.68 36.34 3.99
C CYS A 2 56.92 34.81 4.04
N THR A 3 57.74 34.17 3.21
CA THR A 3 59.02 34.65 2.65
C THR A 3 59.71 33.54 1.85
N ARG A 4 60.62 33.96 0.96
CA ARG A 4 61.89 33.31 0.52
C ARG A 4 61.75 32.11 -0.43
N GLY A 5 62.37 32.08 -1.62
CA GLY A 5 63.74 32.50 -1.99
C GLY A 5 64.66 31.29 -1.78
N THR A 6 65.28 30.69 -2.79
CA THR A 6 66.56 31.10 -3.44
C THR A 6 66.75 30.31 -4.75
N SER A 7 67.18 30.92 -5.88
CA SER A 7 68.59 30.98 -6.39
C SER A 7 69.24 29.58 -6.51
N SER A 8 69.77 29.12 -7.64
CA SER A 8 70.82 29.76 -8.43
C SER A 8 71.03 29.10 -9.82
N CYS A 9 71.49 29.96 -10.72
CA CYS A 9 72.15 29.79 -12.01
C CYS A 9 73.14 28.62 -12.15
N ALA A 10 73.19 27.99 -13.34
CA ALA A 10 74.44 27.57 -13.97
C ALA A 10 74.28 27.48 -15.50
N MET A 11 75.11 28.25 -16.19
CA MET A 11 75.25 28.38 -17.64
C MET A 11 76.08 27.24 -18.25
N ALA A 12 75.84 27.03 -19.54
CA ALA A 12 76.78 26.60 -20.59
C ALA A 12 77.22 25.12 -20.67
N LYS A 13 76.90 24.47 -21.80
CA LYS A 13 77.81 24.44 -22.96
C LYS A 13 77.17 23.75 -24.17
N SER A 14 77.48 24.32 -25.33
CA SER A 14 77.17 23.87 -26.67
C SER A 14 78.17 22.83 -27.18
N GLY A 15 77.68 21.96 -28.07
CA GLY A 15 78.45 21.07 -28.95
C GLY A 15 77.98 19.61 -28.86
N THR A 16 77.87 18.79 -29.89
CA THR A 16 78.10 18.89 -31.34
C THR A 16 77.57 17.54 -31.90
N ILE A 17 76.80 17.59 -32.99
CA ILE A 17 76.61 16.59 -34.07
C ILE A 17 76.42 15.10 -33.70
N ALA A 18 75.28 14.51 -34.09
CA ALA A 18 75.22 13.38 -35.04
C ALA A 18 73.78 12.87 -35.26
N SER A 19 73.44 12.67 -36.54
CA SER A 19 72.55 11.63 -37.13
C SER A 19 71.34 11.14 -36.31
N SER A 20 70.14 11.09 -36.84
CA SER A 20 69.80 10.18 -37.93
C SER A 20 68.31 10.33 -38.22
N SER A 21 67.98 10.57 -39.48
CA SER A 21 66.69 10.21 -40.06
C SER A 21 66.42 8.72 -39.84
N ARG A 22 65.43 8.35 -39.04
CA ARG A 22 64.70 7.07 -39.13
C ARG A 22 63.28 7.23 -38.58
N ASP A 23 62.36 7.28 -39.52
CA ASP A 23 61.15 6.46 -39.54
C ASP A 23 60.09 6.67 -38.44
N GLU A 24 59.08 7.46 -38.80
CA GLU A 24 57.68 7.23 -38.42
C GLU A 24 57.28 5.76 -38.68
N ALA A 25 57.41 4.86 -37.71
CA ALA A 25 56.86 3.50 -37.82
C ALA A 25 56.74 2.75 -36.49
N LEU A 26 56.10 3.29 -35.44
CA LEU A 26 55.81 2.48 -34.24
C LEU A 26 54.63 3.04 -33.39
N SER A 27 53.39 2.85 -33.83
CA SER A 27 52.20 3.00 -32.96
C SER A 27 50.96 2.17 -33.37
N ALA A 28 51.06 1.28 -34.36
CA ALA A 28 49.94 0.46 -34.84
C ALA A 28 49.55 -0.79 -34.02
N PRO A 29 50.44 -1.48 -33.27
CA PRO A 29 50.05 -2.75 -32.62
C PRO A 29 49.28 -2.59 -31.30
N ASP A 30 49.39 -1.43 -30.62
CA ASP A 30 48.75 -1.22 -29.31
C ASP A 30 47.27 -0.78 -29.44
N THR A 31 46.91 -0.10 -30.54
CA THR A 31 45.54 0.32 -30.82
C THR A 31 44.65 -0.85 -31.25
N ALA A 32 45.12 -1.70 -32.18
CA ALA A 32 44.39 -2.90 -32.60
C ALA A 32 44.20 -3.90 -31.43
N ARG A 33 45.21 -4.03 -30.55
CA ARG A 33 45.09 -4.87 -29.36
C ARG A 33 44.05 -4.33 -28.38
N ARG A 34 44.06 -3.01 -28.11
CA ARG A 34 43.04 -2.34 -27.29
C ARG A 34 41.63 -2.48 -27.86
N GLU A 35 41.45 -2.32 -29.18
CA GLU A 35 40.15 -2.51 -29.82
C GLU A 35 39.65 -3.96 -29.69
N THR A 36 40.53 -4.95 -29.86
CA THR A 36 40.14 -6.37 -29.69
C THR A 36 39.79 -6.73 -28.25
N ASP A 37 40.51 -6.18 -27.27
CA ASP A 37 40.22 -6.39 -25.85
C ASP A 37 38.96 -5.65 -25.41
N GLU A 38 38.71 -4.44 -25.94
CA GLU A 38 37.46 -3.71 -25.73
C GLU A 38 36.26 -4.44 -26.34
N MET A 39 36.40 -4.98 -27.57
CA MET A 39 35.36 -5.80 -28.19
C MET A 39 35.09 -7.10 -27.41
N LYS A 40 36.13 -7.77 -26.89
CA LYS A 40 35.97 -8.94 -26.02
C LYS A 40 35.27 -8.57 -24.72
N GLY A 41 35.65 -7.46 -24.08
CA GLY A 41 35.01 -6.94 -22.88
C GLY A 41 33.53 -6.64 -23.09
N LYS A 42 33.17 -5.98 -24.20
CA LYS A 42 31.77 -5.72 -24.58
C LYS A 42 30.97 -7.01 -24.83
N LYS A 43 31.56 -8.01 -25.49
CA LYS A 43 30.93 -9.33 -25.71
C LYS A 43 30.70 -10.08 -24.40
N ILE A 44 31.70 -10.09 -23.51
CA ILE A 44 31.59 -10.70 -22.18
C ILE A 44 30.47 -10.02 -21.37
N LEU A 45 30.42 -8.68 -21.37
CA LEU A 45 29.38 -7.92 -20.68
C LEU A 45 27.98 -8.25 -21.22
N TRP A 46 27.82 -8.36 -22.55
CA TRP A 46 26.56 -8.78 -23.17
C TRP A 46 26.14 -10.19 -22.75
N VAL A 47 27.06 -11.16 -22.76
CA VAL A 47 26.79 -12.54 -22.36
C VAL A 47 26.38 -12.62 -20.88
N LEU A 48 27.10 -11.90 -20.01
CA LEU A 48 26.75 -11.81 -18.59
C LEU A 48 25.36 -11.16 -18.38
N GLY A 49 25.03 -10.13 -19.15
CA GLY A 49 23.70 -9.50 -19.13
C GLY A 49 22.58 -10.47 -19.52
N TRP A 50 22.74 -11.23 -20.61
CA TRP A 50 21.79 -12.27 -21.00
C TRP A 50 21.67 -13.39 -19.98
N ALA A 51 22.81 -13.87 -19.44
CA ALA A 51 22.82 -14.90 -18.43
C ALA A 51 22.09 -14.45 -17.14
N ALA A 52 22.33 -13.21 -16.69
CA ALA A 52 21.62 -12.62 -15.57
C ALA A 52 20.11 -12.47 -15.85
N GLY A 53 19.74 -12.02 -17.06
CA GLY A 53 18.35 -11.91 -17.49
C GLY A 53 17.62 -13.25 -17.52
N LEU A 54 18.24 -14.29 -18.08
CA LEU A 54 17.68 -15.65 -18.11
C LEU A 54 17.57 -16.26 -16.71
N ALA A 55 18.60 -16.07 -15.87
CA ALA A 55 18.56 -16.51 -14.48
C ALA A 55 17.42 -15.81 -13.72
N GLY A 56 17.28 -14.48 -13.89
CA GLY A 56 16.19 -13.70 -13.31
C GLY A 56 14.81 -14.20 -13.74
N ALA A 57 14.62 -14.44 -15.05
CA ALA A 57 13.38 -14.98 -15.59
C ALA A 57 13.06 -16.38 -15.04
N TYR A 58 14.06 -17.27 -14.92
CA TYR A 58 13.91 -18.59 -14.34
C TYR A 58 13.48 -18.52 -12.86
N TRP A 59 14.15 -17.69 -12.06
CA TRP A 59 13.81 -17.49 -10.65
C TRP A 59 12.42 -16.89 -10.48
N ALA A 60 12.05 -15.91 -11.29
CA ALA A 60 10.70 -15.34 -11.31
C ALA A 60 9.64 -16.40 -11.66
N ALA A 61 9.87 -17.20 -12.70
CA ALA A 61 8.97 -18.28 -13.09
C ALA A 61 8.86 -19.37 -12.01
N ARG A 62 9.97 -19.71 -11.35
CA ARG A 62 9.98 -20.66 -10.23
C ARG A 62 9.18 -20.12 -9.04
N ALA A 63 9.40 -18.86 -8.66
CA ALA A 63 8.66 -18.21 -7.59
C ALA A 63 7.15 -18.14 -7.90
N PHE A 64 6.78 -17.79 -9.14
CA PHE A 64 5.39 -17.77 -9.58
C PHE A 64 4.74 -19.17 -9.52
N ARG A 65 5.42 -20.21 -10.01
CA ARG A 65 4.91 -21.59 -9.92
C ARG A 65 4.72 -22.05 -8.48
N ALA A 66 5.68 -21.74 -7.60
CA ALA A 66 5.57 -22.05 -6.18
C ALA A 66 4.38 -21.33 -5.53
N ALA A 67 4.24 -20.02 -5.77
CA ALA A 67 3.12 -19.23 -5.26
C ALA A 67 1.76 -19.73 -5.78
N LYS A 68 1.67 -20.10 -7.06
CA LYS A 68 0.46 -20.67 -7.65
C LYS A 68 0.09 -22.02 -7.03
N ALA A 69 1.07 -22.86 -6.73
CA ALA A 69 0.83 -24.18 -6.15
C ALA A 69 0.27 -24.10 -4.72
N THR A 70 0.67 -23.10 -3.94
CA THR A 70 0.21 -22.92 -2.54
C THR A 70 -1.00 -21.99 -2.41
N CYS A 71 -1.44 -21.34 -3.49
CA CYS A 71 -2.54 -20.38 -3.45
C CYS A 71 -3.89 -21.10 -3.23
N PRO A 72 -4.60 -20.84 -2.12
CA PRO A 72 -5.92 -21.42 -1.88
C PRO A 72 -6.97 -20.78 -2.81
N PRO A 73 -8.14 -21.44 -3.01
CA PRO A 73 -9.27 -20.81 -3.68
C PRO A 73 -9.70 -19.52 -2.97
N PHE A 74 -9.98 -18.48 -3.75
CA PHE A 74 -10.44 -17.20 -3.22
C PHE A 74 -11.90 -17.29 -2.75
N ARG A 75 -12.19 -16.83 -1.53
CA ARG A 75 -13.53 -16.90 -0.90
C ARG A 75 -13.93 -15.63 -0.13
N LYS A 76 -13.10 -14.59 -0.15
CA LYS A 76 -13.32 -13.38 0.64
C LYS A 76 -14.30 -12.47 -0.08
N ARG A 77 -15.05 -11.66 0.67
CA ARG A 77 -15.94 -10.67 0.07
C ARG A 77 -15.13 -9.54 -0.59
N THR A 78 -15.51 -9.18 -1.80
CA THR A 78 -14.97 -8.03 -2.54
C THR A 78 -16.10 -7.09 -2.94
N TYR A 79 -15.76 -5.94 -3.51
CA TYR A 79 -16.72 -5.27 -4.38
C TYR A 79 -16.98 -6.16 -5.61
N ARG A 80 -18.24 -6.26 -6.04
CA ARG A 80 -18.59 -7.06 -7.23
C ARG A 80 -18.40 -6.28 -8.52
N ASN A 81 -18.60 -4.98 -8.45
CA ASN A 81 -18.46 -4.06 -9.57
C ASN A 81 -18.13 -2.65 -9.05
N SER A 82 -17.73 -1.76 -9.96
CA SER A 82 -17.37 -0.40 -9.60
C SER A 82 -18.54 0.46 -9.12
N ARG A 83 -19.80 0.11 -9.44
CA ARG A 83 -20.97 0.89 -9.01
C ARG A 83 -21.18 0.79 -7.51
N GLU A 84 -20.91 -0.38 -6.91
CA GLU A 84 -20.96 -0.56 -5.45
C GLU A 84 -19.93 0.34 -4.75
N LEU A 85 -18.68 0.35 -5.22
CA LEU A 85 -17.64 1.25 -4.68
C LEU A 85 -18.03 2.72 -4.85
N ILE A 86 -18.54 3.11 -6.02
CA ILE A 86 -18.95 4.49 -6.29
C ILE A 86 -20.12 4.88 -5.37
N ALA A 87 -21.11 4.02 -5.18
CA ALA A 87 -22.25 4.28 -4.32
C ALA A 87 -21.81 4.48 -2.85
N ASP A 88 -20.96 3.59 -2.34
CA ASP A 88 -20.43 3.71 -0.98
C ASP A 88 -19.62 5.00 -0.79
N PHE A 89 -18.81 5.38 -1.78
CA PHE A 89 -18.02 6.62 -1.72
C PHE A 89 -18.85 7.88 -1.92
N ALA A 90 -19.84 7.85 -2.83
CA ALA A 90 -20.69 9.00 -3.16
C ALA A 90 -21.44 9.51 -1.93
N ASP A 91 -21.89 8.60 -1.07
CA ASP A 91 -22.58 8.97 0.17
C ASP A 91 -21.67 9.80 1.11
N PHE A 92 -20.40 9.42 1.27
CA PHE A 92 -19.42 10.24 2.02
C PHE A 92 -19.10 11.57 1.33
N TRP A 93 -19.17 11.61 0.00
CA TRP A 93 -18.92 12.83 -0.78
C TRP A 93 -20.07 13.85 -0.65
N GLU A 94 -21.30 13.36 -0.66
CA GLU A 94 -22.53 14.13 -0.46
C GLU A 94 -22.69 14.58 0.99
N HIS A 95 -22.28 13.74 1.94
CA HIS A 95 -22.38 13.96 3.39
C HIS A 95 -21.00 14.05 4.09
N PRO A 96 -20.20 15.10 3.83
CA PRO A 96 -18.87 15.24 4.44
C PRO A 96 -18.92 15.40 5.98
N GLU A 97 -20.08 15.72 6.56
CA GLU A 97 -20.31 15.72 8.00
C GLU A 97 -20.08 14.35 8.64
N TYR A 98 -20.25 13.25 7.92
CA TYR A 98 -19.97 11.90 8.43
C TYR A 98 -18.49 11.74 8.79
N LEU A 99 -17.60 12.29 7.97
CA LEU A 99 -16.15 12.29 8.26
C LEU A 99 -15.78 13.30 9.35
N ARG A 100 -16.51 14.41 9.45
CA ARG A 100 -16.34 15.36 10.55
C ARG A 100 -16.61 14.70 11.90
N ALA A 101 -17.70 13.95 11.99
CA ALA A 101 -18.11 13.25 13.20
C ALA A 101 -17.03 12.29 13.71
N LEU A 102 -16.29 11.62 12.81
CA LEU A 102 -15.16 10.74 13.20
C LEU A 102 -14.06 11.47 13.98
N ARG A 103 -13.95 12.80 13.84
CA ARG A 103 -12.96 13.61 14.57
C ARG A 103 -13.56 14.33 15.76
N THR A 104 -14.82 14.78 15.64
CA THR A 104 -15.44 15.66 16.65
C THR A 104 -16.27 14.89 17.67
N ASN A 105 -16.71 13.67 17.37
CA ASN A 105 -17.49 12.86 18.28
C ASN A 105 -16.56 12.24 19.36
N PRO A 106 -16.74 12.55 20.66
CA PRO A 106 -15.93 11.98 21.74
C PRO A 106 -16.08 10.47 21.90
N LEU A 107 -17.22 9.90 21.48
CA LEU A 107 -17.45 8.45 21.51
C LEU A 107 -16.58 7.73 20.48
N LEU A 108 -16.35 8.35 19.32
CA LEU A 108 -15.54 7.77 18.24
C LEU A 108 -14.04 8.01 18.45
N GLN A 109 -13.53 7.56 19.60
CA GLN A 109 -12.12 7.56 19.94
C GLN A 109 -11.66 6.14 20.29
N PRO A 110 -10.34 5.85 20.26
CA PRO A 110 -9.82 4.64 20.88
C PRO A 110 -10.17 4.60 22.38
N PRO A 111 -10.55 3.43 22.93
CA PRO A 111 -10.41 2.12 22.32
C PRO A 111 -11.55 1.68 21.39
N LEU A 112 -12.74 2.29 21.48
CA LEU A 112 -13.95 1.82 20.79
C LEU A 112 -13.79 1.73 19.26
N THR A 113 -13.22 2.77 18.63
CA THR A 113 -12.99 2.75 17.16
C THR A 113 -12.08 1.59 16.75
N THR A 114 -11.03 1.33 17.53
CA THR A 114 -10.06 0.27 17.26
C THR A 114 -10.68 -1.11 17.41
N GLU A 115 -11.54 -1.30 18.41
CA GLU A 115 -12.27 -2.54 18.63
C GLU A 115 -13.23 -2.83 17.47
N MET A 116 -14.05 -1.85 17.06
CA MET A 116 -14.94 -1.97 15.90
C MET A 116 -14.17 -2.27 14.62
N MET A 117 -13.05 -1.56 14.41
CA MET A 117 -12.20 -1.73 13.24
C MET A 117 -11.58 -3.13 13.16
N LEU A 118 -11.09 -3.67 14.27
CA LEU A 118 -10.57 -5.04 14.33
C LEU A 118 -11.67 -6.08 14.10
N ALA A 119 -12.86 -5.86 14.67
CA ALA A 119 -14.01 -6.76 14.47
C ALA A 119 -14.44 -6.82 12.99
N VAL A 120 -14.56 -5.67 12.33
CA VAL A 120 -14.87 -5.58 10.89
C VAL A 120 -13.78 -6.24 10.04
N THR A 121 -12.52 -6.00 10.38
CA THR A 121 -11.37 -6.57 9.66
C THR A 121 -11.30 -8.09 9.79
N GLY A 122 -11.55 -8.61 11.00
CA GLY A 122 -11.65 -10.05 11.26
C GLY A 122 -12.75 -10.70 10.43
N ALA A 123 -13.96 -10.15 10.47
CA ALA A 123 -15.11 -10.65 9.73
C ALA A 123 -14.90 -10.64 8.20
N ASN A 124 -14.21 -9.64 7.65
CA ASN A 124 -13.92 -9.58 6.20
C ASN A 124 -12.71 -10.42 5.76
N GLY A 125 -11.84 -10.86 6.68
CA GLY A 125 -10.63 -11.61 6.35
C GLY A 125 -9.62 -10.85 5.47
N CYS A 126 -9.61 -9.50 5.54
CA CYS A 126 -8.70 -8.66 4.76
C CYS A 126 -7.27 -8.71 5.32
N ARG A 127 -6.38 -9.51 4.71
CA ARG A 127 -5.01 -9.72 5.20
C ARG A 127 -4.18 -8.44 5.31
N TYR A 128 -4.36 -7.50 4.38
CA TYR A 128 -3.64 -6.22 4.39
C TYR A 128 -4.12 -5.33 5.53
N CYS A 129 -5.44 -5.28 5.71
CA CYS A 129 -6.09 -4.55 6.78
C CYS A 129 -5.75 -5.16 8.14
N THR A 130 -5.72 -6.49 8.27
CA THR A 130 -5.28 -7.19 9.48
C THR A 130 -3.87 -6.75 9.87
N ALA A 131 -2.92 -6.83 8.93
CA ALA A 131 -1.54 -6.41 9.22
C ALA A 131 -1.45 -4.94 9.65
N ALA A 132 -2.11 -4.03 8.92
CA ALA A 132 -2.09 -2.60 9.23
C ALA A 132 -2.77 -2.27 10.56
N HIS A 133 -3.93 -2.87 10.83
CA HIS A 133 -4.73 -2.58 12.01
C HIS A 133 -4.17 -3.23 13.28
N THR A 134 -3.54 -4.41 13.18
CA THR A 134 -2.77 -5.00 14.28
C THR A 134 -1.63 -4.07 14.70
N GLN A 135 -0.87 -3.53 13.74
CA GLN A 135 0.20 -2.58 14.05
C GLN A 135 -0.36 -1.28 14.67
N LEU A 136 -1.48 -0.77 14.16
CA LEU A 136 -2.13 0.42 14.71
C LEU A 136 -2.64 0.19 16.14
N ALA A 137 -3.32 -0.92 16.40
CA ALA A 137 -3.83 -1.28 17.72
C ALA A 137 -2.71 -1.46 18.74
N ALA A 138 -1.61 -2.12 18.35
CA ALA A 138 -0.43 -2.26 19.21
C ALA A 138 0.17 -0.90 19.58
N ARG A 139 0.24 0.05 18.63
CA ARG A 139 0.69 1.44 18.91
C ARG A 139 -0.25 2.20 19.84
N GLN A 140 -1.52 1.81 19.90
CA GLN A 140 -2.51 2.36 20.82
C GLN A 140 -2.53 1.64 22.18
N GLY A 141 -1.62 0.68 22.41
CA GLY A 141 -1.47 0.00 23.69
C GLY A 141 -2.32 -1.26 23.85
N PHE A 142 -2.96 -1.76 22.78
CA PHE A 142 -3.68 -3.04 22.85
C PHE A 142 -2.69 -4.20 23.02
N ASN A 143 -2.98 -5.10 23.94
CA ASN A 143 -2.29 -6.38 24.06
C ASN A 143 -2.61 -7.25 22.82
N GLN A 144 -1.62 -8.00 22.36
CA GLN A 144 -1.73 -8.95 21.25
C GLN A 144 -2.88 -9.94 21.43
N GLU A 145 -3.10 -10.43 22.66
CA GLU A 145 -4.21 -11.34 22.98
C GLU A 145 -5.59 -10.72 22.68
N VAL A 146 -5.76 -9.43 23.02
CA VAL A 146 -6.99 -8.68 22.75
C VAL A 146 -7.18 -8.49 21.24
N ILE A 147 -6.11 -8.16 20.53
CA ILE A 147 -6.14 -7.99 19.06
C ILE A 147 -6.57 -9.29 18.38
N GLU A 148 -5.96 -10.41 18.76
CA GLU A 148 -6.28 -11.73 18.20
C GLU A 148 -7.71 -12.16 18.56
N SER A 149 -8.16 -11.87 19.77
CA SER A 149 -9.53 -12.13 20.21
C SER A 149 -10.55 -11.38 19.34
N LEU A 150 -10.35 -10.07 19.14
CA LEU A 150 -11.23 -9.24 18.30
C LEU A 150 -11.22 -9.65 16.83
N LEU A 151 -10.04 -9.98 16.28
CA LEU A 151 -9.93 -10.49 14.90
C LEU A 151 -10.60 -11.87 14.73
N ALA A 152 -10.63 -12.69 15.77
CA ALA A 152 -11.39 -13.94 15.82
C ALA A 152 -12.90 -13.70 16.09
N GLY A 153 -13.32 -12.44 16.25
CA GLY A 153 -14.69 -12.04 16.50
C GLY A 153 -15.15 -12.23 17.96
N ARG A 154 -14.24 -12.54 18.89
CA ARG A 154 -14.55 -12.64 20.31
C ARG A 154 -14.54 -11.24 20.95
N VAL A 155 -15.47 -11.02 21.88
CA VAL A 155 -15.67 -9.73 22.57
C VAL A 155 -15.39 -9.81 24.08
N GLU A 156 -14.64 -10.83 24.50
CA GLU A 156 -14.36 -11.14 25.91
C GLU A 156 -13.57 -10.06 26.64
N HIS A 157 -12.79 -9.26 25.90
CA HIS A 157 -11.98 -8.17 26.42
C HIS A 157 -12.59 -6.78 26.17
N VAL A 158 -13.80 -6.73 25.62
CA VAL A 158 -14.51 -5.49 25.31
C VAL A 158 -15.37 -5.09 26.51
N THR A 159 -15.41 -3.80 26.84
CA THR A 159 -16.26 -3.31 27.93
C THR A 159 -17.74 -3.51 27.61
N ALA A 160 -18.58 -3.62 28.64
CA ALA A 160 -20.03 -3.73 28.45
C ALA A 160 -20.62 -2.54 27.68
N GLU A 161 -20.00 -1.35 27.83
CA GLU A 161 -20.39 -0.14 27.10
C GLU A 161 -20.06 -0.22 25.61
N HIS A 162 -18.95 -0.85 25.22
CA HIS A 162 -18.52 -0.94 23.81
C HIS A 162 -19.09 -2.17 23.09
N ALA A 163 -19.43 -3.23 23.82
CA ALA A 163 -19.85 -4.50 23.25
C ALA A 163 -20.99 -4.39 22.22
N PRO A 164 -22.03 -3.55 22.40
CA PRO A 164 -23.08 -3.38 21.39
C PRO A 164 -22.56 -2.85 20.05
N ALA A 165 -21.68 -1.85 20.06
CA ALA A 165 -21.06 -1.28 18.86
C ALA A 165 -20.09 -2.25 18.18
N VAL A 166 -19.28 -2.98 18.94
CA VAL A 166 -18.34 -3.98 18.39
C VAL A 166 -19.10 -5.17 17.79
N PHE A 167 -20.15 -5.64 18.46
CA PHE A 167 -21.02 -6.69 17.94
C PHE A 167 -21.74 -6.25 16.66
N PHE A 168 -22.29 -5.03 16.66
CA PHE A 168 -22.88 -4.45 15.46
C PHE A 168 -21.88 -4.39 14.30
N ALA A 169 -20.66 -3.89 14.56
CA ALA A 169 -19.64 -3.74 13.53
C ALA A 169 -19.27 -5.08 12.88
N ARG A 170 -19.13 -6.13 13.70
CA ARG A 170 -18.92 -7.51 13.21
C ARG A 170 -20.10 -8.00 12.37
N GLN A 171 -21.32 -7.91 12.90
CA GLN A 171 -22.54 -8.36 12.21
C GLN A 171 -22.76 -7.61 10.90
N TYR A 172 -22.50 -6.30 10.87
CA TYR A 172 -22.59 -5.50 9.66
C TYR A 172 -21.68 -6.06 8.56
N ALA A 173 -20.46 -6.48 8.91
CA ALA A 173 -19.54 -7.10 7.96
C ALA A 173 -20.00 -8.49 7.51
N GLU A 174 -20.45 -9.34 8.44
CA GLU A 174 -20.94 -10.70 8.16
C GLU A 174 -22.21 -10.71 7.29
N LEU A 175 -23.11 -9.75 7.52
CA LEU A 175 -24.36 -9.54 6.79
C LEU A 175 -24.19 -8.66 5.53
N GLN A 176 -22.95 -8.49 5.06
CA GLN A 176 -22.64 -7.79 3.81
C GLN A 176 -23.14 -6.34 3.73
N GLY A 177 -23.25 -5.65 4.88
CA GLY A 177 -23.74 -4.29 4.97
C GLY A 177 -25.26 -4.14 5.03
N ALA A 178 -25.99 -5.24 5.26
CA ALA A 178 -27.43 -5.25 5.48
C ALA A 178 -27.74 -5.75 6.91
N PRO A 179 -27.45 -4.96 7.97
CA PRO A 179 -27.74 -5.35 9.34
C PRO A 179 -29.26 -5.44 9.56
N ASP A 180 -29.69 -6.33 10.46
CA ASP A 180 -31.09 -6.39 10.90
C ASP A 180 -31.48 -5.06 11.56
N SER A 181 -32.72 -4.62 11.31
CA SER A 181 -33.36 -3.49 11.95
C SER A 181 -33.26 -3.55 13.48
N ASP A 182 -33.31 -4.74 14.07
CA ASP A 182 -33.21 -4.90 15.53
C ASP A 182 -31.80 -4.60 16.07
N LEU A 183 -30.75 -4.83 15.27
CA LEU A 183 -29.39 -4.43 15.65
C LEU A 183 -29.22 -2.92 15.65
N VAL A 184 -29.83 -2.25 14.66
CA VAL A 184 -29.82 -0.79 14.57
C VAL A 184 -30.61 -0.19 15.75
N LYS A 185 -31.77 -0.75 16.09
CA LYS A 185 -32.55 -0.30 17.26
C LYS A 185 -31.74 -0.40 18.55
N ARG A 186 -31.04 -1.52 18.78
CA ARG A 186 -30.18 -1.68 19.97
C ARG A 186 -29.05 -0.66 20.05
N LEU A 187 -28.45 -0.30 18.91
CA LEU A 187 -27.47 0.80 18.87
C LEU A 187 -28.11 2.13 19.28
N VAL A 188 -29.29 2.43 18.76
CA VAL A 188 -30.02 3.67 19.07
C VAL A 188 -30.41 3.71 20.54
N GLU A 189 -30.89 2.60 21.11
CA GLU A 189 -31.23 2.49 22.52
C GLU A 189 -30.01 2.70 23.43
N GLN A 190 -28.84 2.18 23.03
CA GLN A 190 -27.62 2.26 23.84
C GLN A 190 -26.92 3.63 23.73
N TYR A 191 -26.78 4.18 22.52
CA TYR A 191 -25.92 5.34 22.27
C TYR A 191 -26.69 6.61 21.88
N GLY A 192 -27.99 6.50 21.60
CA GLY A 192 -28.80 7.56 21.00
C GLY A 192 -28.64 7.64 19.48
N GLU A 193 -29.60 8.29 18.82
CA GLU A 193 -29.68 8.33 17.35
C GLU A 193 -28.44 8.91 16.68
N ALA A 194 -27.89 10.01 17.22
CA ALA A 194 -26.73 10.69 16.65
C ALA A 194 -25.48 9.80 16.68
N ASN A 195 -25.17 9.21 17.84
CA ASN A 195 -24.01 8.34 18.00
C ASN A 195 -24.18 7.02 17.23
N ALA A 196 -25.39 6.46 17.20
CA ALA A 196 -25.67 5.26 16.40
C ALA A 196 -25.40 5.50 14.92
N ARG A 197 -25.82 6.66 14.38
CA ARG A 197 -25.51 7.07 13.00
C ARG A 197 -24.01 7.18 12.77
N ASP A 198 -23.29 7.81 13.68
CA ASP A 198 -21.84 8.00 13.57
C ASP A 198 -21.08 6.66 13.63
N ILE A 199 -21.50 5.73 14.51
CA ILE A 199 -20.99 4.35 14.56
C ILE A 199 -21.22 3.63 13.23
N ILE A 200 -22.43 3.70 12.68
CA ILE A 200 -22.75 3.08 11.39
C ILE A 200 -21.84 3.64 10.28
N ASN A 201 -21.66 4.95 10.24
CA ASN A 201 -20.80 5.60 9.25
C ASN A 201 -19.32 5.22 9.41
N TYR A 202 -18.83 5.10 10.64
CA TYR A 202 -17.49 4.61 10.91
C TYR A 202 -17.31 3.17 10.39
N VAL A 203 -18.25 2.28 10.70
CA VAL A 203 -18.23 0.88 10.23
C VAL A 203 -18.26 0.82 8.70
N ARG A 204 -19.10 1.64 8.04
CA ARG A 204 -19.16 1.75 6.57
C ARG A 204 -17.82 2.16 5.96
N LEU A 205 -17.12 3.11 6.58
CA LEU A 205 -15.80 3.53 6.12
C LEU A 205 -14.76 2.41 6.23
N VAL A 206 -14.74 1.68 7.36
CA VAL A 206 -13.85 0.52 7.56
C VAL A 206 -14.17 -0.60 6.56
N MET A 207 -15.46 -0.84 6.31
CA MET A 207 -15.94 -1.81 5.31
C MET A 207 -15.44 -1.47 3.91
N LEU A 208 -15.56 -0.21 3.48
CA LEU A 208 -15.06 0.24 2.16
C LEU A 208 -13.58 -0.11 2.00
N ALA A 209 -12.75 0.24 2.98
CA ALA A 209 -11.31 -0.06 2.94
C ALA A 209 -11.02 -1.57 2.88
N ASN A 210 -11.79 -2.37 3.64
CA ASN A 210 -11.67 -3.83 3.64
C ASN A 210 -12.05 -4.46 2.30
N LEU A 211 -13.14 -4.00 1.68
CA LEU A 211 -13.59 -4.50 0.37
C LEU A 211 -12.63 -4.11 -0.74
N VAL A 212 -12.05 -2.91 -0.71
CA VAL A 212 -10.98 -2.52 -1.63
C VAL A 212 -9.75 -3.43 -1.45
N GLY A 213 -9.32 -3.66 -0.21
CA GLY A 213 -8.19 -4.54 0.11
C GLY A 213 -8.41 -5.97 -0.36
N ASN A 214 -9.61 -6.52 -0.17
CA ASN A 214 -9.98 -7.84 -0.67
C ASN A 214 -10.09 -7.87 -2.19
N THR A 215 -10.54 -6.78 -2.84
CA THR A 215 -10.59 -6.70 -4.31
C THR A 215 -9.17 -6.73 -4.90
N PHE A 216 -8.22 -6.05 -4.24
CA PHE A 216 -6.81 -6.14 -4.60
C PHE A 216 -6.28 -7.57 -4.42
N ASP A 217 -6.67 -8.25 -3.33
CA ASP A 217 -6.30 -9.65 -3.10
C ASP A 217 -6.88 -10.59 -4.16
N ALA A 218 -8.13 -10.37 -4.58
CA ALA A 218 -8.79 -11.12 -5.66
C ALA A 218 -8.06 -10.94 -6.99
N PHE A 219 -7.65 -9.71 -7.32
CA PHE A 219 -6.86 -9.42 -8.52
C PHE A 219 -5.53 -10.19 -8.53
N LEU A 220 -4.79 -10.20 -7.41
CA LEU A 220 -3.56 -10.98 -7.29
C LEU A 220 -3.81 -12.49 -7.33
N SER A 221 -4.88 -12.97 -6.69
CA SER A 221 -5.27 -14.38 -6.70
C SER A 221 -5.61 -14.85 -8.11
N ARG A 222 -6.27 -14.00 -8.91
CA ARG A 222 -6.52 -14.23 -10.34
C ARG A 222 -5.23 -14.35 -11.15
N LEU A 223 -4.24 -13.47 -10.92
CA LEU A 223 -2.92 -13.58 -11.57
C LEU A 223 -2.22 -14.90 -11.22
N LEU A 224 -2.46 -15.44 -10.01
CA LEU A 224 -1.98 -16.75 -9.58
C LEU A 224 -2.85 -17.93 -10.08
N GLY A 225 -3.91 -17.66 -10.85
CA GLY A 225 -4.79 -18.69 -11.42
C GLY A 225 -5.89 -19.20 -10.48
N LYS A 226 -6.22 -18.45 -9.43
CA LYS A 226 -7.31 -18.71 -8.48
C LYS A 226 -8.30 -17.52 -8.48
N PRO A 227 -9.05 -17.30 -9.58
CA PRO A 227 -9.94 -16.16 -9.67
C PRO A 227 -11.06 -16.23 -8.62
N ASN A 228 -11.55 -15.06 -8.22
CA ASN A 228 -12.83 -14.95 -7.53
C ASN A 228 -13.97 -15.29 -8.54
N PRO A 229 -14.88 -16.22 -8.22
CA PRO A 229 -15.99 -16.57 -9.10
C PRO A 229 -17.05 -15.47 -9.24
N GLU A 230 -17.14 -14.53 -8.29
CA GLU A 230 -18.15 -13.46 -8.31
C GLU A 230 -17.74 -12.24 -9.15
N THR A 231 -16.47 -12.13 -9.54
CA THR A 231 -15.93 -10.97 -10.27
C THR A 231 -15.19 -11.38 -11.53
N THR A 232 -15.10 -10.44 -12.48
CA THR A 232 -14.20 -10.55 -13.62
C THR A 232 -12.93 -9.73 -13.41
N TRP A 233 -11.90 -9.94 -14.25
CA TRP A 233 -10.69 -9.11 -14.22
C TRP A 233 -11.00 -7.64 -14.56
N ARG A 234 -12.05 -7.38 -15.35
CA ARG A 234 -12.48 -6.01 -15.71
C ARG A 234 -13.09 -5.32 -14.50
N ASP A 235 -13.89 -6.02 -13.71
CA ASP A 235 -14.48 -5.49 -12.48
C ASP A 235 -13.38 -5.13 -11.49
N GLU A 236 -12.49 -6.08 -11.21
CA GLU A 236 -11.35 -5.88 -10.30
C GLU A 236 -10.47 -4.70 -10.73
N LEU A 237 -10.09 -4.66 -12.02
CA LEU A 237 -9.27 -3.57 -12.54
C LEU A 237 -10.00 -2.22 -12.49
N ALA A 238 -11.29 -2.18 -12.82
CA ALA A 238 -12.10 -0.96 -12.77
C ALA A 238 -12.22 -0.44 -11.34
N ILE A 239 -12.51 -1.31 -10.36
CA ILE A 239 -12.59 -0.96 -8.94
C ILE A 239 -11.26 -0.38 -8.46
N LEU A 240 -10.14 -1.07 -8.74
CA LEU A 240 -8.81 -0.62 -8.32
C LEU A 240 -8.39 0.68 -9.00
N SER A 241 -8.72 0.87 -10.28
CA SER A 241 -8.41 2.10 -11.02
C SER A 241 -9.24 3.28 -10.52
N ILE A 242 -10.55 3.09 -10.28
CA ILE A 242 -11.43 4.13 -9.75
C ILE A 242 -11.00 4.50 -8.33
N PHE A 243 -10.66 3.52 -7.50
CA PHE A 243 -10.17 3.79 -6.15
C PHE A 243 -8.84 4.57 -6.18
N GLY A 244 -7.84 4.05 -6.90
CA GLY A 244 -6.48 4.61 -6.90
C GLY A 244 -6.32 5.92 -7.66
N LEU A 245 -7.00 6.08 -8.81
CA LEU A 245 -6.89 7.26 -9.67
C LEU A 245 -8.06 8.24 -9.53
N GLY A 246 -9.16 7.83 -8.89
CA GLY A 246 -10.33 8.66 -8.64
C GLY A 246 -10.47 9.03 -7.16
N ILE A 247 -10.81 8.07 -6.31
CA ILE A 247 -11.15 8.30 -4.90
C ILE A 247 -9.95 8.83 -4.11
N VAL A 248 -8.77 8.20 -4.24
CA VAL A 248 -7.58 8.57 -3.46
C VAL A 248 -7.14 10.03 -3.74
N PRO A 249 -7.04 10.50 -4.99
CA PRO A 249 -6.74 11.92 -5.28
C PRO A 249 -7.80 12.90 -4.78
N LEU A 250 -9.06 12.47 -4.66
CA LEU A 250 -10.15 13.31 -4.16
C LEU A 250 -10.24 13.34 -2.62
N ALA A 251 -9.62 12.39 -1.92
CA ALA A 251 -9.67 12.29 -0.46
C ALA A 251 -9.19 13.57 0.26
N PRO A 252 -8.11 14.27 -0.16
CA PRO A 252 -7.73 15.54 0.45
C PRO A 252 -8.78 16.64 0.28
N ILE A 253 -9.47 16.68 -0.86
CA ILE A 253 -10.55 17.64 -1.12
C ILE A 253 -11.74 17.33 -0.22
N LEU A 254 -12.09 16.04 -0.09
CA LEU A 254 -13.15 15.60 0.80
C LEU A 254 -12.82 15.91 2.27
N ALA A 255 -11.58 15.67 2.69
CA ALA A 255 -11.11 16.05 4.02
C ALA A 255 -11.18 17.56 4.24
N ALA A 256 -10.79 18.37 3.26
CA ALA A 256 -10.96 19.82 3.32
C ALA A 256 -12.45 20.18 3.47
N ARG A 257 -13.36 19.64 2.65
CA ARG A 257 -14.82 19.87 2.79
C ARG A 257 -15.36 19.48 4.17
N ALA A 258 -14.86 18.38 4.73
CA ALA A 258 -15.28 17.88 6.04
C ALA A 258 -14.76 18.76 7.19
N PHE A 259 -13.50 19.20 7.15
CA PHE A 259 -12.82 19.84 8.28
C PHE A 259 -12.56 21.34 8.11
N TRP A 260 -12.87 21.93 6.95
CA TRP A 260 -12.72 23.37 6.76
C TRP A 260 -13.61 24.13 7.76
N PRO A 261 -13.06 25.10 8.51
CA PRO A 261 -13.86 25.93 9.39
C PRO A 261 -14.95 26.62 8.57
N ARG A 262 -16.22 26.29 8.81
CA ARG A 262 -17.32 27.14 8.34
C ARG A 262 -17.30 28.39 9.19
N ALA A 263 -16.42 29.33 8.85
CA ALA A 263 -16.28 30.60 9.55
C ALA A 263 -17.42 31.59 9.24
N LEU A 264 -18.47 31.20 8.51
CA LEU A 264 -19.52 32.13 8.02
C LEU A 264 -20.90 31.46 7.89
N ALA A 265 -21.39 30.85 8.97
CA ALA A 265 -22.82 30.56 9.09
C ALA A 265 -23.22 30.84 10.54
N GLU A 266 -23.23 32.14 10.87
CA GLU A 266 -24.15 32.69 11.88
C GLU A 266 -25.60 32.55 11.40
#